data_AF-A0A8C0JDL4-F1
#
_entry.id   AF-A0A8C0JDL4-F1
#
_cell.length_a   1.000
_cell.length_b   1.000
_cell.length_c   1.000
_cell.angle_alpha   90.00
_cell.angle_beta   90.00
_cell.angle_gamma   90.00
#
_symmetry.space_group_name_H-M   'P 1'
#
loop_
_entity.id
_entity.type
_entity.pdbx_description
1 polymer ?
#
loop_
_entity_poly.entity_id
_entity_poly.type
_entity_poly.pdbx_seq_one_letter_code
_entity_poly.pdbx_strand_id
1 'polypeptide(L)'
;SLSKSDATSRKLIFFLVVQVLYKWHKYNCELPARIIVYRDGVADGQLKMVVDYEVPQLLSVLTELTTNYSPKVSVIVVRKKCIPRFFAEANRSLQNPPVGTIVDTEATRPEWYDFYLISQLARQGTVNPTYYNVVYDNSGLKPDHMQRLTYKMCHLYYNWPGLIRVPAPCQYAHKLTFLVSQSIHREPSLELADKLFYL
;
A
#
# COMPACT_ATOMS: atom_id res chain seq x y z
N SER A 1 24.20 15.10 -2.80
CA SER A 1 23.52 14.49 -1.64
C SER A 1 22.43 13.50 -2.06
N LEU A 2 21.69 13.74 -3.16
CA LEU A 2 20.69 12.80 -3.69
C LEU A 2 21.26 11.42 -4.06
N SER A 3 22.40 11.35 -4.77
CA SER A 3 22.95 10.08 -5.28
C SER A 3 23.30 9.02 -4.22
N LYS A 4 23.68 9.44 -2.99
CA LYS A 4 23.95 8.51 -1.88
C LYS A 4 22.65 8.00 -1.24
N SER A 5 21.63 8.84 -1.17
CA SER A 5 20.29 8.46 -0.70
C SER A 5 19.66 7.46 -1.65
N ASP A 6 19.75 7.72 -2.96
CA ASP A 6 19.18 6.89 -4.01
C ASP A 6 19.84 5.50 -4.08
N ALA A 7 21.17 5.43 -3.94
CA ALA A 7 21.89 4.16 -3.90
C ALA A 7 21.55 3.32 -2.66
N THR A 8 21.27 3.96 -1.53
CA THR A 8 20.86 3.29 -0.28
C THR A 8 19.43 2.77 -0.41
N SER A 9 18.53 3.58 -0.95
CA SER A 9 17.15 3.18 -1.26
C SER A 9 17.10 1.99 -2.23
N ARG A 10 17.92 2.02 -3.29
CA ARG A 10 17.99 0.91 -4.25
C ARG A 10 18.45 -0.39 -3.60
N LYS A 11 19.50 -0.34 -2.78
CA LYS A 11 20.01 -1.52 -2.06
C LYS A 11 18.95 -2.11 -1.14
N LEU A 12 18.19 -1.26 -0.45
CA LEU A 12 17.12 -1.69 0.44
C LEU A 12 15.96 -2.33 -0.32
N ILE A 13 15.47 -1.67 -1.40
CA ILE A 13 14.42 -2.22 -2.26
C ILE A 13 14.86 -3.57 -2.84
N PHE A 14 16.09 -3.64 -3.36
CA PHE A 14 16.65 -4.88 -3.87
C PHE A 14 16.62 -5.98 -2.81
N PHE A 15 17.18 -5.72 -1.63
CA PHE A 15 17.23 -6.70 -0.55
C PHE A 15 15.84 -7.20 -0.15
N LEU A 16 14.90 -6.28 0.09
CA LEU A 16 13.53 -6.63 0.51
C LEU A 16 12.79 -7.45 -0.55
N VAL A 17 12.86 -7.04 -1.82
CA VAL A 17 12.18 -7.73 -2.91
C VAL A 17 12.74 -9.14 -3.11
N VAL A 18 14.06 -9.29 -3.08
CA VAL A 18 14.73 -10.60 -3.20
C VAL A 18 14.31 -11.53 -2.05
N GLN A 19 14.32 -11.04 -0.82
CA GLN A 19 13.91 -11.84 0.34
C GLN A 19 12.45 -12.28 0.25
N VAL A 20 11.55 -11.38 -0.13
CA VAL A 20 10.12 -11.69 -0.31
C VAL A 20 9.90 -12.72 -1.41
N LEU A 21 10.58 -12.60 -2.56
CA LEU A 21 10.44 -13.55 -3.67
C LEU A 21 11.02 -14.92 -3.35
N TYR A 22 12.20 -14.95 -2.74
CA TYR A 22 12.79 -16.19 -2.24
C TYR A 22 11.86 -16.90 -1.26
N LYS A 23 11.25 -16.13 -0.35
CA LYS A 23 10.32 -16.67 0.62
C LYS A 23 9.03 -17.19 0.00
N TRP A 24 8.49 -16.47 -0.96
CA TRP A 24 7.32 -16.89 -1.72
C TRP A 24 7.59 -18.21 -2.46
N HIS A 25 8.72 -18.30 -3.17
CA HIS A 25 9.12 -19.51 -3.88
C HIS A 25 9.31 -20.71 -2.94
N LYS A 26 9.86 -20.49 -1.75
CA LYS A 26 10.03 -21.55 -0.73
C LYS A 26 8.68 -22.18 -0.33
N TYR A 27 7.61 -21.41 -0.24
CA TYR A 27 6.30 -21.90 0.19
C TYR A 27 5.36 -22.32 -0.95
N ASN A 28 5.51 -21.72 -2.13
CA ASN A 28 4.60 -21.93 -3.26
C ASN A 28 5.24 -22.72 -4.42
N CYS A 29 6.54 -23.02 -4.34
CA CYS A 29 7.33 -23.69 -5.38
C CYS A 29 7.35 -22.98 -6.75
N GLU A 30 6.83 -21.76 -6.82
CA GLU A 30 6.79 -20.91 -8.01
C GLU A 30 6.93 -19.44 -7.60
N LEU A 31 7.34 -18.57 -8.52
CA LEU A 31 7.38 -17.12 -8.31
C LEU A 31 5.99 -16.50 -8.54
N PRO A 32 5.64 -15.39 -7.85
CA PRO A 32 4.32 -14.81 -7.96
C PRO A 32 4.08 -14.17 -9.33
N ALA A 33 3.03 -14.60 -10.04
CA ALA A 33 2.67 -14.01 -11.34
C ALA A 33 2.21 -12.54 -11.25
N ARG A 34 1.77 -12.10 -10.06
CA ARG A 34 1.32 -10.73 -9.81
C ARG A 34 1.78 -10.22 -8.45
N ILE A 35 2.27 -8.98 -8.41
CA ILE A 35 2.78 -8.28 -7.23
C ILE A 35 2.04 -6.95 -7.12
N ILE A 36 1.48 -6.67 -5.95
CA ILE A 36 0.79 -5.41 -5.67
C ILE A 36 1.45 -4.77 -4.46
N VAL A 37 1.98 -3.57 -4.66
CA VAL A 37 2.75 -2.83 -3.66
C VAL A 37 1.91 -1.66 -3.17
N TYR A 38 1.56 -1.66 -1.88
CA TYR A 38 0.96 -0.51 -1.23
C TYR A 38 2.04 0.34 -0.55
N ARG A 39 2.28 1.53 -1.08
CA ARG A 39 3.29 2.47 -0.59
C ARG A 39 2.64 3.55 0.28
N ASP A 40 2.74 3.38 1.59
CA ASP A 40 2.26 4.36 2.59
C ASP A 40 3.33 5.41 2.90
N GLY A 41 2.94 6.60 3.36
CA GLY A 41 3.87 7.63 3.86
C GLY A 41 4.49 8.54 2.80
N VAL A 42 3.80 8.79 1.68
CA VAL A 42 4.27 9.66 0.60
C VAL A 42 3.52 10.99 0.62
N ALA A 43 4.23 12.09 0.85
CA ALA A 43 3.67 13.44 0.75
C ALA A 43 3.41 13.85 -0.72
N ASP A 44 2.56 14.85 -0.96
CA ASP A 44 2.19 15.30 -2.31
C ASP A 44 3.41 15.64 -3.17
N GLY A 45 4.38 16.38 -2.61
CA GLY A 45 5.62 16.74 -3.31
C GLY A 45 6.61 15.59 -3.55
N GLN A 46 6.38 14.42 -2.94
CA GLN A 46 7.24 13.24 -3.08
C GLN A 46 6.70 12.21 -4.06
N LEU A 47 5.50 12.41 -4.62
CA LEU A 47 4.91 11.47 -5.56
C LEU A 47 5.82 11.23 -6.77
N LYS A 48 6.40 12.31 -7.32
CA LYS A 48 7.34 12.25 -8.45
C LYS A 48 8.58 11.41 -8.12
N MET A 49 9.05 11.43 -6.87
CA MET A 49 10.18 10.58 -6.45
C MET A 49 9.81 9.10 -6.53
N VAL A 50 8.60 8.72 -6.12
CA VAL A 50 8.14 7.33 -6.18
C VAL A 50 8.05 6.87 -7.64
N VAL A 51 7.47 7.69 -8.51
CA VAL A 51 7.30 7.36 -9.94
C VAL A 51 8.64 7.30 -10.68
N ASP A 52 9.50 8.30 -10.48
CA ASP A 52 10.72 8.45 -11.27
C ASP A 52 11.89 7.59 -10.74
N TYR A 53 11.85 7.18 -9.46
CA TYR A 53 12.96 6.45 -8.83
C TYR A 53 12.56 5.12 -8.19
N GLU A 54 11.57 5.07 -7.28
CA GLU A 54 11.24 3.83 -6.56
C GLU A 54 10.66 2.77 -7.51
N VAL A 55 9.74 3.16 -8.40
CA VAL A 55 9.09 2.23 -9.35
C VAL A 55 10.11 1.64 -10.35
N PRO A 56 10.95 2.43 -11.06
CA PRO A 56 11.96 1.85 -11.95
C PRO A 56 12.95 0.94 -11.23
N GLN A 57 13.35 1.28 -10.00
CA GLN A 57 14.24 0.42 -9.20
C GLN A 57 13.58 -0.91 -8.85
N LEU A 58 12.31 -0.90 -8.44
CA LEU A 58 11.55 -2.12 -8.19
C LEU A 58 11.49 -3.00 -9.45
N LEU A 59 11.17 -2.41 -10.60
CA LEU A 59 11.08 -3.14 -11.87
C LEU A 59 12.43 -3.68 -12.34
N SER A 60 13.51 -2.92 -12.14
CA SER A 60 14.87 -3.36 -12.49
C SER A 60 15.24 -4.59 -11.65
N VAL A 61 14.98 -4.58 -10.34
CA VAL A 61 15.26 -5.72 -9.45
C VAL A 61 14.52 -6.97 -9.92
N LEU A 62 13.23 -6.84 -10.29
CA LEU A 62 12.43 -7.97 -10.77
C LEU A 62 12.97 -8.55 -12.08
N THR A 63 13.48 -7.69 -12.97
CA THR A 63 14.06 -8.10 -14.25
C THR A 63 15.46 -8.72 -14.08
N GLU A 64 16.26 -8.19 -13.15
CA GLU A 64 17.61 -8.68 -12.83
C GLU A 64 17.59 -10.08 -12.19
N LEU A 65 16.52 -10.43 -11.48
CA LEU A 65 16.45 -11.67 -10.71
C LEU A 65 16.31 -12.94 -11.54
N THR A 66 15.67 -12.89 -12.72
CA THR A 66 15.49 -14.09 -13.55
C THR A 66 15.22 -13.73 -15.00
N THR A 67 15.97 -14.31 -15.93
CA THR A 67 15.99 -13.96 -17.37
C THR A 67 14.65 -14.15 -18.09
N ASN A 68 13.67 -14.84 -17.48
CA ASN A 68 12.34 -15.10 -18.04
C ASN A 68 11.20 -14.79 -17.05
N TYR A 69 11.45 -13.99 -16.01
CA TYR A 69 10.43 -13.64 -15.02
C TYR A 69 9.93 -12.21 -15.26
N SER A 70 8.68 -12.10 -15.71
CA SER A 70 8.01 -10.81 -15.92
C SER A 70 6.67 -10.80 -15.19
N PRO A 71 6.67 -10.52 -13.87
CA PRO A 71 5.44 -10.47 -13.10
C PRO A 71 4.64 -9.22 -13.45
N LYS A 72 3.33 -9.33 -13.26
CA LYS A 72 2.42 -8.19 -13.29
C LYS A 72 2.56 -7.37 -12.00
N VAL A 73 2.99 -6.13 -12.09
CA VAL A 73 3.22 -5.21 -10.97
C VAL A 73 2.22 -4.06 -10.99
N SER A 74 1.65 -3.77 -9.83
CA SER A 74 0.91 -2.53 -9.57
C SER A 74 1.47 -1.86 -8.33
N VAL A 75 1.74 -0.55 -8.40
CA VAL A 75 2.21 0.25 -7.27
C VAL A 75 1.17 1.30 -6.94
N ILE A 76 0.69 1.25 -5.69
CA ILE A 76 -0.43 2.05 -5.20
C ILE A 76 0.06 2.87 -4.03
N VAL A 77 0.12 4.19 -4.20
CA VAL A 77 0.43 5.12 -3.11
C VAL A 77 -0.81 5.29 -2.24
N VAL A 78 -0.63 5.10 -0.93
CA VAL A 78 -1.69 5.20 0.08
C VAL A 78 -1.46 6.47 0.89
N ARG A 79 -2.47 7.35 0.94
CA ARG A 79 -2.47 8.54 1.80
C ARG A 79 -3.61 8.47 2.80
N LYS A 80 -3.25 8.37 4.07
CA LYS A 80 -4.21 8.32 5.17
C LYS A 80 -4.84 9.69 5.40
N LYS A 81 -4.07 10.78 5.37
CA LYS A 81 -4.56 12.12 5.71
C LYS A 81 -4.94 12.89 4.46
N CYS A 82 -6.25 13.00 4.21
CA CYS A 82 -6.79 13.72 3.07
C CYS A 82 -7.63 14.91 3.53
N ILE A 83 -7.67 15.95 2.71
CA ILE A 83 -8.48 17.15 2.94
C ILE A 83 -9.96 16.87 2.63
N PRO A 84 -10.33 16.23 1.50
CA PRO A 84 -11.74 16.00 1.18
C PRO A 84 -12.50 15.22 2.26
N ARG A 85 -13.77 15.58 2.43
CA ARG A 85 -14.75 14.89 3.27
C ARG A 85 -15.96 14.59 2.41
N PHE A 86 -16.43 13.35 2.49
CA PHE A 86 -17.59 12.88 1.74
C PHE A 86 -18.74 12.63 2.70
N PHE A 87 -19.95 12.91 2.25
CA PHE A 87 -21.18 12.75 3.00
C PHE A 87 -22.21 12.06 2.11
N ALA A 88 -23.03 11.20 2.72
CA ALA A 88 -24.19 10.62 2.08
C ALA A 88 -25.44 11.35 2.59
N GLU A 89 -26.33 11.73 1.69
CA GLU A 89 -27.64 12.24 2.08
C GLU A 89 -28.57 11.08 2.43
N ALA A 90 -29.06 11.07 3.67
CA ALA A 90 -30.02 10.09 4.17
C ALA A 90 -31.07 10.79 5.02
N ASN A 91 -32.35 10.56 4.73
CA ASN A 91 -33.48 11.12 5.50
C ASN A 91 -33.40 12.65 5.69
N ARG A 92 -33.03 13.40 4.63
CA ARG A 92 -32.84 14.87 4.66
C ARG A 92 -31.77 15.33 5.67
N SER A 93 -30.86 14.45 6.03
CA SER A 93 -29.72 14.72 6.89
C SER A 93 -28.43 14.25 6.24
N LEU A 94 -27.34 15.00 6.46
CA LEU A 94 -26.02 14.60 6.01
C LEU A 94 -25.42 13.63 7.02
N GLN A 95 -25.04 12.45 6.55
CA GLN A 95 -24.46 11.40 7.37
C GLN A 95 -23.13 10.95 6.77
N ASN A 96 -22.33 10.26 7.58
CA ASN A 96 -21.11 9.63 7.08
C ASN A 96 -21.51 8.55 6.05
N PRO A 97 -20.80 8.44 4.92
CA PRO A 97 -21.04 7.37 3.97
C PRO A 97 -20.80 5.99 4.58
N PRO A 98 -21.45 4.94 4.08
CA PRO A 98 -21.23 3.59 4.53
C PRO A 98 -19.78 3.12 4.27
N VAL A 99 -19.34 2.11 5.02
CA VAL A 99 -18.07 1.45 4.72
C VAL A 99 -18.12 0.77 3.35
N GLY A 100 -17.01 0.83 2.63
CA GLY A 100 -16.92 0.37 1.25
C GLY A 100 -17.30 1.42 0.22
N THR A 101 -17.72 2.64 0.62
CA THR A 101 -17.91 3.74 -0.34
C THR A 101 -16.61 4.08 -1.03
N ILE A 102 -16.68 4.15 -2.36
CA ILE A 102 -15.60 4.53 -3.25
C ILE A 102 -15.99 5.81 -3.98
N VAL A 103 -15.05 6.74 -4.10
CA VAL A 103 -15.19 7.96 -4.90
C VAL A 103 -14.02 8.03 -5.87
N ASP A 104 -14.30 7.77 -7.13
CA ASP A 104 -13.32 7.76 -8.23
C ASP A 104 -13.62 8.80 -9.32
N THR A 105 -14.73 9.55 -9.21
CA THR A 105 -15.13 10.63 -10.12
C THR A 105 -15.23 11.97 -9.39
N GLU A 106 -15.02 13.07 -10.14
CA GLU A 106 -15.18 14.49 -9.75
C GLU A 106 -14.25 15.03 -8.64
N ALA A 107 -13.96 14.24 -7.61
CA ALA A 107 -13.01 14.58 -6.53
C ALA A 107 -11.57 14.08 -6.80
N THR A 108 -11.38 13.40 -7.93
CA THR A 108 -10.16 12.79 -8.44
C THR A 108 -9.49 13.67 -9.48
N ARG A 109 -8.24 13.36 -9.84
CA ARG A 109 -7.56 14.09 -10.92
C ARG A 109 -7.78 13.37 -12.24
N PRO A 110 -8.30 14.03 -13.31
CA PRO A 110 -8.59 13.37 -14.58
C PRO A 110 -7.38 12.66 -15.21
N GLU A 111 -6.17 13.16 -14.95
CA GLU A 111 -4.91 12.62 -15.46
C GLU A 111 -4.40 11.41 -14.68
N TRP A 112 -4.93 11.17 -13.47
CA TRP A 112 -4.41 10.15 -12.55
C TRP A 112 -5.40 9.02 -12.37
N TYR A 113 -4.86 7.82 -12.20
CA TYR A 113 -5.64 6.70 -11.74
C TYR A 113 -5.68 6.74 -10.20
N ASP A 114 -6.62 7.50 -9.65
CA ASP A 114 -6.82 7.62 -8.22
C ASP A 114 -8.27 7.41 -7.77
N PHE A 115 -8.43 7.11 -6.49
CA PHE A 115 -9.74 6.94 -5.85
C PHE A 115 -9.65 7.15 -4.35
N TYR A 116 -10.76 7.51 -3.74
CA TYR A 116 -10.95 7.51 -2.30
C TYR A 116 -11.73 6.28 -1.88
N LEU A 117 -11.36 5.70 -0.74
CA LEU A 117 -12.08 4.58 -0.13
C LEU A 117 -12.36 4.89 1.34
N ILE A 118 -13.62 4.71 1.73
CA ILE A 118 -14.07 4.76 3.12
C ILE A 118 -14.08 3.34 3.65
N SER A 119 -12.99 2.95 4.30
CA SER A 119 -12.83 1.59 4.84
C SER A 119 -13.20 1.49 6.32
N GLN A 120 -13.23 2.57 7.09
CA GLN A 120 -13.48 2.53 8.53
C GLN A 120 -14.67 3.42 8.93
N LEU A 121 -15.47 2.96 9.90
CA LEU A 121 -16.51 3.76 10.53
C LEU A 121 -15.92 4.80 11.50
N ALA A 122 -16.38 6.04 11.41
CA ALA A 122 -16.14 7.05 12.45
C ALA A 122 -17.20 6.93 13.55
N ARG A 123 -16.78 6.62 14.79
CA ARG A 123 -17.68 6.59 15.95
C ARG A 123 -18.18 7.98 16.35
N GLN A 124 -17.36 9.01 16.11
CA GLN A 124 -17.68 10.40 16.38
C GLN A 124 -17.06 11.28 15.29
N GLY A 125 -17.77 12.34 14.90
CA GLY A 125 -17.34 13.28 13.87
C GLY A 125 -17.44 12.72 12.45
N THR A 126 -16.73 13.36 11.53
CA THR A 126 -16.75 12.99 10.10
C THR A 126 -15.72 11.93 9.78
N VAL A 127 -16.11 10.95 8.96
CA VAL A 127 -15.18 9.94 8.47
C VAL A 127 -14.11 10.58 7.59
N ASN A 128 -12.86 10.14 7.78
CA ASN A 128 -11.75 10.62 7.00
C ASN A 128 -11.39 9.54 5.96
N PRO A 129 -11.64 9.79 4.66
CA PRO A 129 -11.38 8.82 3.61
C PRO A 129 -9.87 8.54 3.49
N THR A 130 -9.53 7.39 2.93
CA THR A 130 -8.15 7.08 2.53
C THR A 130 -8.04 7.25 1.02
N TYR A 131 -7.04 8.00 0.58
CA TYR A 131 -6.75 8.23 -0.84
C TYR A 131 -5.75 7.21 -1.36
N TYR A 132 -6.01 6.70 -2.56
CA TYR A 132 -5.19 5.74 -3.26
C TYR A 132 -4.88 6.27 -4.65
N ASN A 133 -3.61 6.24 -5.04
CA ASN A 133 -3.15 6.63 -6.35
C ASN A 133 -2.32 5.50 -6.96
N VAL A 134 -2.80 4.94 -8.07
CA VAL A 134 -2.10 3.90 -8.80
C VAL A 134 -1.07 4.57 -9.70
N VAL A 135 0.16 4.65 -9.21
CA VAL A 135 1.28 5.34 -9.89
C VAL A 135 1.91 4.51 -11.00
N TYR A 136 1.73 3.19 -10.94
CA TYR A 136 2.21 2.25 -11.95
C TYR A 136 1.30 1.03 -11.97
N ASP A 137 0.91 0.60 -13.16
CA ASP A 137 0.15 -0.64 -13.34
C ASP A 137 0.44 -1.26 -14.70
N ASN A 138 0.91 -2.51 -14.71
CA ASN A 138 0.98 -3.35 -15.91
C ASN A 138 0.12 -4.62 -15.75
N SER A 139 -0.71 -4.69 -14.70
CA SER A 139 -1.44 -5.91 -14.34
C SER A 139 -2.63 -6.21 -15.27
N GLY A 140 -3.16 -5.17 -15.92
CA GLY A 140 -4.37 -5.23 -16.72
C GLY A 140 -5.64 -5.43 -15.90
N LEU A 141 -5.58 -5.16 -14.58
CA LEU A 141 -6.76 -5.19 -13.73
C LEU A 141 -7.64 -3.97 -14.02
N LYS A 142 -8.95 -4.21 -14.11
CA LYS A 142 -9.92 -3.12 -14.19
C LYS A 142 -9.91 -2.30 -12.89
N PRO A 143 -10.24 -0.99 -12.95
CA PRO A 143 -10.35 -0.15 -11.76
C PRO A 143 -11.18 -0.76 -10.62
N ASP A 144 -12.36 -1.30 -10.94
CA ASP A 144 -13.23 -2.02 -9.97
C ASP A 144 -12.49 -3.15 -9.24
N HIS A 145 -11.66 -3.92 -9.95
CA HIS A 145 -10.93 -5.03 -9.33
C HIS A 145 -9.85 -4.53 -8.36
N MET A 146 -9.16 -3.44 -8.70
CA MET A 146 -8.13 -2.84 -7.84
C MET A 146 -8.74 -2.24 -6.57
N GLN A 147 -9.86 -1.53 -6.74
CA GLN A 147 -10.68 -0.96 -5.69
C GLN A 147 -11.20 -2.03 -4.72
N ARG A 148 -11.83 -3.09 -5.24
CA ARG A 148 -12.33 -4.22 -4.43
C ARG A 148 -11.22 -4.99 -3.75
N LEU A 149 -10.09 -5.20 -4.42
CA LEU A 149 -8.92 -5.82 -3.80
C LEU A 149 -8.43 -4.99 -2.62
N THR A 150 -8.29 -3.68 -2.81
CA THR A 150 -7.85 -2.75 -1.77
C THR A 150 -8.81 -2.79 -0.57
N TYR A 151 -10.12 -2.79 -0.81
CA TYR A 151 -11.11 -2.93 0.25
C TYR A 151 -11.02 -4.28 0.97
N LYS A 152 -10.83 -5.40 0.25
CA LYS A 152 -10.61 -6.72 0.86
C LYS A 152 -9.37 -6.75 1.75
N MET A 153 -8.27 -6.13 1.32
CA MET A 153 -7.04 -6.06 2.11
C MET A 153 -7.21 -5.31 3.45
N CYS A 154 -8.18 -4.40 3.55
CA CYS A 154 -8.53 -3.72 4.81
C CYS A 154 -9.21 -4.61 5.86
N HIS A 155 -9.59 -5.85 5.50
CA HIS A 155 -10.19 -6.82 6.42
C HIS A 155 -9.16 -7.79 7.02
N LEU A 156 -7.92 -7.79 6.53
CA LEU A 156 -6.93 -8.83 6.82
C LEU A 156 -5.96 -8.46 7.95
N TYR A 157 -6.36 -7.57 8.86
CA TYR A 157 -5.54 -7.17 10.00
C TYR A 157 -5.95 -7.93 11.27
N TYR A 158 -5.11 -8.86 11.71
CA TYR A 158 -5.49 -9.84 12.73
C TYR A 158 -5.62 -9.29 14.15
N ASN A 159 -5.04 -8.14 14.46
CA ASN A 159 -5.15 -7.53 15.80
C ASN A 159 -6.44 -6.67 15.96
N TRP A 160 -7.37 -6.69 14.99
CA TRP A 160 -8.66 -6.02 15.12
C TRP A 160 -9.77 -6.84 14.43
N PRO A 161 -10.87 -7.18 15.12
CA PRO A 161 -11.95 -8.00 14.55
C PRO A 161 -12.90 -7.19 13.64
N GLY A 162 -12.35 -6.34 12.79
CA GLY A 162 -13.13 -5.49 11.89
C GLY A 162 -12.28 -4.78 10.84
N LEU A 163 -12.91 -3.85 10.15
CA LEU A 163 -12.26 -3.07 9.11
C LEU A 163 -11.25 -2.07 9.67
N ILE A 164 -10.06 -2.04 9.07
CA ILE A 164 -9.05 -1.01 9.32
C ILE A 164 -8.99 0.02 8.18
N ARG A 165 -8.43 1.19 8.47
CA ARG A 165 -8.39 2.34 7.57
C ARG A 165 -7.56 2.13 6.31
N VAL A 166 -6.49 1.35 6.40
CA VAL A 166 -5.55 1.10 5.30
C VAL A 166 -5.42 -0.40 5.06
N PRO A 167 -4.88 -0.83 3.91
CA PRO A 167 -4.65 -2.25 3.65
C PRO A 167 -3.78 -2.87 4.75
N ALA A 168 -4.06 -4.12 5.12
CA ALA A 168 -3.33 -4.83 6.16
C ALA A 168 -1.80 -4.79 5.98
N PRO A 169 -1.22 -4.93 4.75
CA PRO A 169 0.23 -4.79 4.55
C PRO A 169 0.79 -3.45 5.05
N CYS A 170 0.09 -2.33 4.81
CA CYS A 170 0.50 -1.02 5.31
C CYS A 170 0.43 -0.94 6.83
N GLN A 171 -0.63 -1.51 7.43
CA GLN A 171 -0.80 -1.49 8.88
C GLN A 171 0.23 -2.36 9.60
N TYR A 172 0.55 -3.53 9.04
CA TYR A 172 1.61 -4.40 9.54
C TYR A 172 2.98 -3.71 9.47
N ALA A 173 3.31 -3.10 8.32
CA ALA A 173 4.54 -2.32 8.17
C ALA A 173 4.62 -1.19 9.21
N HIS A 174 3.53 -0.45 9.39
CA HIS A 174 3.48 0.62 10.40
C HIS A 174 3.70 0.11 11.82
N LYS A 175 3.07 -1.01 12.22
CA LYS A 175 3.24 -1.61 13.55
C LYS A 175 4.67 -2.09 13.79
N LEU A 176 5.27 -2.75 12.80
CA LEU A 176 6.66 -3.18 12.86
C LEU A 176 7.62 -1.97 13.01
N THR A 177 7.47 -0.95 12.15
CA THR A 177 8.29 0.27 12.22
C THR A 177 8.10 0.99 13.56
N PHE A 178 6.87 1.06 14.08
CA PHE A 178 6.59 1.68 15.37
C PHE A 178 7.31 0.93 16.50
N LEU A 179 7.21 -0.40 16.57
CA LEU A 179 7.89 -1.21 17.58
C LEU A 179 9.41 -1.05 17.52
N VAL A 180 9.99 -1.11 16.31
CA VAL A 180 11.45 -0.99 16.12
C VAL A 180 11.92 0.41 16.52
N SER A 181 11.19 1.46 16.14
CA SER A 181 11.58 2.85 16.40
C SER A 181 11.40 3.29 17.85
N GLN A 182 10.40 2.74 18.57
CA GLN A 182 10.07 3.17 19.94
C GLN A 182 10.66 2.29 21.03
N SER A 183 10.97 1.02 20.73
CA SER A 183 11.33 0.05 21.78
C SER A 183 12.63 -0.69 21.50
N ILE A 184 12.81 -1.24 20.29
CA ILE A 184 13.95 -2.12 20.00
C ILE A 184 15.21 -1.31 19.68
N HIS A 185 15.07 -0.21 18.92
CA HIS A 185 16.16 0.63 18.40
C HIS A 185 17.27 -0.14 17.66
N ARG A 186 16.95 -1.35 17.18
CA ARG A 186 17.83 -2.27 16.45
C ARG A 186 17.01 -3.08 15.46
N GLU A 187 17.68 -3.65 14.45
CA GLU A 187 17.03 -4.55 13.51
C GLU A 187 16.58 -5.83 14.20
N PRO A 188 15.31 -6.25 14.03
CA PRO A 188 14.82 -7.50 14.60
C PRO A 188 15.49 -8.72 13.94
N SER A 189 15.61 -9.81 14.70
CA SER A 189 16.19 -11.05 14.19
C SER A 189 15.44 -11.57 12.96
N LEU A 190 16.20 -12.04 11.97
CA LEU A 190 15.66 -12.65 10.74
C LEU A 190 14.84 -13.93 11.02
N GLU A 191 15.07 -14.59 12.16
CA GLU A 191 14.27 -15.75 12.59
C GLU A 191 12.80 -15.40 12.87
N LEU A 192 12.52 -14.12 13.13
CA LEU A 192 11.17 -13.63 13.39
C LEU A 192 10.47 -13.12 12.13
N ALA A 193 11.12 -13.12 10.97
CA ALA A 193 10.58 -12.57 9.72
C ALA A 193 9.25 -13.23 9.28
N ASP A 194 9.02 -14.48 9.69
CA ASP A 194 7.81 -15.26 9.35
C ASP A 194 6.69 -15.11 10.38
N LYS A 195 6.94 -14.37 11.46
CA LYS A 195 6.02 -14.26 12.59
C LYS A 195 5.51 -12.83 12.70
N LEU A 196 4.25 -12.71 13.12
CA LEU A 196 3.64 -11.42 13.43
C LEU A 196 3.98 -11.00 14.87
N PHE A 197 5.27 -11.01 15.24
CA PHE A 197 5.76 -10.74 16.60
C PHE A 197 5.53 -9.29 17.06
N TYR A 198 5.21 -8.40 16.13
CA TYR A 198 5.04 -6.96 16.33
C TYR A 198 3.57 -6.53 16.52
N LEU A 199 2.64 -7.49 16.62
CA LEU A 199 1.22 -7.21 16.78
C LEU A 199 0.81 -6.89 18.21
#